data_AF-Q29FA5-F1
#
_entry.id   AF-Q29FA5-F1
#
_cell.length_a   1.000
_cell.length_b   1.000
_cell.length_c   1.000
_cell.angle_alpha   90.00
_cell.angle_beta   90.00
_cell.angle_gamma   90.00
#
_symmetry.space_group_name_H-M   'P 1'
#
loop_
_entity.id
_entity.type
_entity.pdbx_description
1 polymer ?
#
loop_
_entity_poly.entity_id
_entity_poly.type
_entity_poly.pdbx_seq_one_letter_code
_entity_poly.pdbx_strand_id
1 'polypeptide(L)'
;MASSQVSNKSGSGWPLRGSASNNNNGTQKFAANQALTINRTVNLYPLTNYTFGTKEPLFEKDPSVPSRFQRMREEFDRIGMRRSVEGVLLVHEHGLPHVLLLQLGTTFFKLPGGELNAGEDEVDGLKRLLSETLGRQDGVKQEWIVEDTIGNWWRPNFEPPQYPYIPPHITKPKEHKRLFLVQLHEKDTDRNASYDVP
;
A
#
# COMPACT_ATOMS: atom_id res chain seq x y z
N MET A 1 -42.26 -37.91 28.74
CA MET A 1 -42.27 -37.77 27.27
C MET A 1 -42.03 -36.30 26.94
N ALA A 2 -41.16 -36.06 25.96
CA ALA A 2 -40.85 -34.79 25.28
C ALA A 2 -40.11 -33.67 26.07
N SER A 3 -38.79 -33.66 25.88
CA SER A 3 -37.86 -32.54 25.97
C SER A 3 -37.79 -31.78 24.64
N SER A 4 -37.65 -30.45 24.66
CA SER A 4 -37.00 -29.64 23.61
C SER A 4 -36.73 -28.23 24.19
N GLN A 5 -35.49 -27.86 24.49
CA GLN A 5 -34.34 -27.49 23.66
C GLN A 5 -34.33 -26.02 23.21
N VAL A 6 -33.23 -25.39 23.63
CA VAL A 6 -32.78 -24.01 23.47
C VAL A 6 -32.51 -23.68 22.00
N SER A 7 -33.07 -22.58 21.52
CA SER A 7 -32.76 -22.00 20.21
C SER A 7 -31.42 -21.27 20.24
N ASN A 8 -30.40 -21.84 19.64
CA ASN A 8 -29.09 -21.21 19.45
C ASN A 8 -29.17 -20.22 18.28
N LYS A 9 -28.99 -18.92 18.55
CA LYS A 9 -28.91 -17.87 17.52
C LYS A 9 -27.58 -18.02 16.75
N SER A 10 -27.66 -18.29 15.45
CA SER A 10 -26.51 -18.24 14.55
C SER A 10 -26.09 -16.79 14.31
N GLY A 11 -24.88 -16.44 14.75
CA GLY A 11 -24.25 -15.15 14.45
C GLY A 11 -23.90 -15.02 12.97
N SER A 12 -24.06 -13.82 12.43
CA SER A 12 -23.58 -13.41 11.11
C SER A 12 -22.07 -13.12 11.18
N GLY A 13 -21.26 -13.95 10.55
CA GLY A 13 -19.81 -13.76 10.44
C GLY A 13 -19.26 -14.38 9.15
N TRP A 14 -18.15 -13.82 8.65
CA TRP A 14 -17.37 -14.32 7.52
C TRP A 14 -16.99 -15.81 7.71
N PRO A 15 -16.79 -16.58 6.62
CA PRO A 15 -16.80 -18.03 6.69
C PRO A 15 -15.64 -18.60 7.51
N LEU A 16 -15.97 -19.15 8.69
CA LEU A 16 -15.10 -20.05 9.44
C LEU A 16 -15.09 -21.40 8.73
N ARG A 17 -13.91 -21.85 8.32
CA ARG A 17 -13.69 -23.16 7.69
C ARG A 17 -13.98 -24.27 8.71
N GLY A 18 -15.22 -24.75 8.74
CA GLY A 18 -15.59 -25.95 9.49
C GLY A 18 -14.85 -27.17 8.95
N SER A 19 -14.32 -27.98 9.86
CA SER A 19 -13.72 -29.28 9.54
C SER A 19 -14.80 -30.21 8.95
N ALA A 20 -14.83 -30.32 7.63
CA ALA A 20 -15.60 -31.33 6.92
C ALA A 20 -14.64 -32.46 6.53
N SER A 21 -14.70 -33.54 7.30
CA SER A 21 -14.26 -34.85 6.85
C SER A 21 -15.07 -35.22 5.62
N ASN A 22 -14.43 -35.36 4.47
CA ASN A 22 -15.01 -36.06 3.34
C ASN A 22 -13.92 -36.75 2.54
N ASN A 23 -13.88 -38.08 2.69
CA ASN A 23 -13.21 -38.99 1.77
C ASN A 23 -13.80 -38.81 0.38
N ASN A 24 -12.98 -38.42 -0.60
CA ASN A 24 -13.22 -38.78 -1.99
C ASN A 24 -11.91 -38.82 -2.77
N ASN A 25 -11.52 -40.04 -3.15
CA ASN A 25 -10.56 -40.32 -4.19
C ASN A 25 -11.09 -39.79 -5.52
N GLY A 26 -10.54 -38.68 -5.96
CA GLY A 26 -10.73 -38.13 -7.30
C GLY A 26 -9.65 -37.11 -7.55
N THR A 27 -8.74 -37.41 -8.47
CA THR A 27 -7.64 -36.54 -8.91
C THR A 27 -8.20 -35.24 -9.48
N GLN A 28 -8.47 -34.28 -8.58
CA GLN A 28 -8.82 -32.90 -8.92
C GLN A 28 -7.57 -32.26 -9.52
N LYS A 29 -7.49 -32.27 -10.85
CA LYS A 29 -6.58 -31.39 -11.59
C LYS A 29 -7.01 -29.97 -11.26
N PHE A 30 -6.29 -29.31 -10.36
CA PHE A 30 -6.44 -27.88 -10.12
C PHE A 30 -6.31 -27.16 -11.46
N ALA A 31 -7.35 -26.43 -11.84
CA ALA A 31 -7.36 -25.59 -13.03
C ALA A 31 -6.26 -24.53 -12.86
N ALA A 32 -5.09 -24.79 -13.43
CA ALA A 32 -4.05 -23.80 -13.59
C ALA A 32 -4.56 -22.74 -14.58
N ASN A 33 -4.47 -21.47 -14.19
CA ASN A 33 -4.95 -20.26 -14.86
C ASN A 33 -6.38 -19.81 -14.50
N GLN A 34 -6.62 -19.49 -13.22
CA GLN A 34 -7.47 -18.33 -12.96
C GLN A 34 -6.68 -17.09 -13.42
N ALA A 35 -7.30 -16.24 -14.24
CA ALA A 35 -6.66 -15.00 -14.65
C ALA A 35 -6.32 -14.17 -13.40
N LEU A 36 -5.05 -13.80 -13.25
CA LEU A 36 -4.58 -12.95 -12.13
C LEU A 36 -5.36 -11.64 -12.02
N THR A 37 -6.01 -11.22 -13.11
CA THR A 37 -6.87 -10.03 -13.20
C THR A 37 -8.26 -10.19 -12.58
N ILE A 38 -8.73 -11.42 -12.31
CA ILE A 38 -10.08 -11.67 -11.77
C ILE A 38 -10.04 -11.85 -10.26
N ASN A 39 -9.11 -12.67 -9.76
CA ASN A 39 -8.95 -12.94 -8.33
C ASN A 39 -7.47 -12.92 -7.97
N ARG A 40 -7.00 -11.76 -7.48
CA ARG A 40 -5.64 -11.64 -6.94
C ARG A 40 -5.66 -11.96 -5.45
N THR A 41 -5.00 -13.05 -5.07
CA THR A 41 -4.77 -13.37 -3.65
C THR A 41 -3.54 -12.59 -3.16
N VAL A 42 -3.66 -11.96 -1.99
CA VAL A 42 -2.61 -11.19 -1.32
C VAL A 42 -2.44 -11.78 0.08
N ASN A 43 -1.21 -12.10 0.46
CA ASN A 43 -0.95 -12.66 1.80
C ASN A 43 -0.83 -11.52 2.79
N LEU A 44 -1.56 -11.60 3.90
CA LEU A 44 -1.42 -10.66 5.00
C LEU A 44 -0.84 -11.40 6.20
N TYR A 45 -0.01 -10.71 6.96
CA TYR A 45 0.59 -11.26 8.17
C TYR A 45 0.18 -10.41 9.39
N PRO A 46 0.17 -11.01 10.60
CA PRO A 46 -0.16 -10.29 11.81
C PRO A 46 0.70 -9.04 12.00
N LEU A 47 0.11 -7.93 12.48
CA LEU A 47 0.87 -6.72 12.82
C LEU A 47 2.05 -7.01 13.76
N THR A 48 1.88 -7.94 14.71
CA THR A 48 2.91 -8.39 15.66
C THR A 48 4.13 -9.06 15.01
N ASN A 49 4.06 -9.40 13.72
CA ASN A 49 5.20 -9.92 12.97
C ASN A 49 6.22 -8.82 12.65
N TYR A 50 5.81 -7.56 12.68
CA TYR A 50 6.63 -6.43 12.27
C TYR A 50 7.09 -5.61 13.47
N THR A 51 8.37 -5.25 13.49
CA THR A 51 8.94 -4.33 14.47
C THR A 51 9.22 -2.99 13.83
N PHE A 52 8.82 -1.91 14.50
CA PHE A 52 9.04 -0.54 14.04
C PHE A 52 10.05 0.14 14.94
N GLY A 53 11.26 0.36 14.42
CA GLY A 53 12.29 1.17 15.04
C GLY A 53 12.10 2.65 14.72
N THR A 54 12.88 3.50 15.38
CA THR A 54 12.94 4.93 15.11
C THR A 54 14.26 5.28 14.45
N LYS A 55 14.24 6.16 13.45
CA LYS A 55 15.44 6.75 12.85
C LYS A 55 15.36 8.27 12.82
N GLU A 56 16.37 8.89 12.20
CA GLU A 56 16.44 10.34 12.05
C GLU A 56 15.19 10.91 11.35
N PRO A 57 14.66 12.05 11.82
CA PRO A 57 13.47 12.66 11.24
C PRO A 57 13.63 12.97 9.75
N LEU A 58 12.60 12.64 8.97
CA LEU A 58 12.51 12.99 7.56
C LEU A 58 11.70 14.28 7.41
N PHE A 59 12.35 15.34 6.95
CA PHE A 59 11.68 16.62 6.74
C PHE A 59 11.02 16.70 5.37
N GLU A 60 9.83 17.30 5.33
CA GLU A 60 9.16 17.63 4.08
C GLU A 60 10.00 18.62 3.27
N LYS A 61 10.05 18.42 1.94
CA LYS A 61 10.80 19.32 1.04
C LYS A 61 10.31 20.76 1.08
N ASP A 62 8.99 20.94 1.25
CA ASP A 62 8.34 22.24 1.17
C ASP A 62 7.94 22.73 2.57
N PRO A 63 8.39 23.91 3.02
CA PRO A 63 8.09 24.43 4.36
C PRO A 63 6.63 24.88 4.50
N SER A 64 5.90 25.01 3.39
CA SER A 64 4.52 25.46 3.37
C SER A 64 3.77 25.00 2.12
N VAL A 65 2.44 25.00 2.18
CA VAL A 65 1.57 24.70 1.03
C VAL A 65 1.80 25.66 -0.16
N PRO A 66 1.94 26.99 0.03
CA PRO A 66 2.32 27.90 -1.05
C PRO A 66 3.66 27.54 -1.70
N SER A 67 4.69 27.23 -0.90
CA SER A 67 6.01 26.83 -1.41
C SER A 67 5.93 25.57 -2.27
N ARG A 68 5.12 24.58 -1.85
CA ARG A 68 4.87 23.36 -2.62
C ARG A 68 4.30 23.64 -4.01
N PHE A 69 3.29 24.50 -4.10
CA PHE A 69 2.69 24.83 -5.40
C PHE A 69 3.57 25.74 -6.25
N GLN A 70 4.42 26.56 -5.64
CA GLN A 70 5.41 27.36 -6.34
C GLN A 70 6.47 26.45 -7.01
N ARG A 71 7.08 25.54 -6.25
CA ARG A 71 8.01 24.53 -6.80
C ARG A 71 7.35 23.67 -7.87
N MET A 72 6.07 23.31 -7.69
CA MET A 72 5.33 22.54 -8.70
C MET A 72 5.18 23.30 -10.02
N ARG A 73 4.97 24.62 -9.99
CA ARG A 73 4.97 25.47 -11.21
C ARG A 73 6.33 25.45 -11.91
N GLU A 74 7.39 25.73 -11.15
CA GLU A 74 8.76 25.80 -11.67
C GLU A 74 9.22 24.47 -12.28
N GLU A 75 8.91 23.35 -11.62
CA GLU A 75 9.19 22.02 -12.16
C GLU A 75 8.36 21.72 -13.41
N PHE A 76 7.09 22.12 -13.43
CA PHE A 76 6.21 21.87 -14.56
C PHE A 76 6.72 22.55 -15.84
N ASP A 77 7.21 23.78 -15.73
CA ASP A 77 7.77 24.51 -16.87
C ASP A 77 9.07 23.86 -17.39
N ARG A 78 9.83 23.16 -16.53
CA ARG A 78 11.11 22.55 -16.86
C ARG A 78 11.01 21.11 -17.37
N ILE A 79 10.22 20.28 -16.69
CA ILE A 79 10.16 18.82 -16.92
C ILE A 79 8.75 18.29 -17.18
N GLY A 80 7.74 19.16 -17.18
CA GLY A 80 6.35 18.79 -17.42
C GLY A 80 5.65 18.22 -16.18
N MET A 81 4.65 17.35 -16.41
CA MET A 81 3.82 16.80 -15.34
C MET A 81 4.64 16.10 -14.24
N ARG A 82 4.44 16.49 -12.99
CA ARG A 82 5.03 15.80 -11.83
C ARG A 82 4.51 14.37 -11.75
N ARG A 83 5.40 13.41 -11.52
CA ARG A 83 5.07 12.00 -11.31
C ARG A 83 5.33 11.63 -9.85
N SER A 84 4.32 11.09 -9.19
CA SER A 84 4.39 10.69 -7.78
C SER A 84 3.94 9.24 -7.62
N VAL A 85 4.57 8.50 -6.73
CA VAL A 85 4.22 7.10 -6.42
C VAL A 85 4.03 6.91 -4.93
N GLU A 86 3.03 6.13 -4.53
CA GLU A 86 2.72 5.81 -3.13
C GLU A 86 2.51 4.30 -2.98
N GLY A 87 3.06 3.73 -1.91
CA GLY A 87 2.94 2.32 -1.57
C GLY A 87 1.87 2.10 -0.49
N VAL A 88 0.95 1.18 -0.75
CA VAL A 88 -0.03 0.68 0.22
C VAL A 88 0.49 -0.63 0.79
N LEU A 89 0.90 -0.61 2.05
CA LEU A 89 1.36 -1.78 2.79
C LEU A 89 0.23 -2.27 3.70
N LEU A 90 -0.02 -3.57 3.67
CA LEU A 90 -1.10 -4.19 4.42
C LEU A 90 -0.56 -5.18 5.45
N VAL A 91 -1.18 -5.15 6.62
CA VAL A 91 -1.04 -6.17 7.68
C VAL A 91 -2.44 -6.59 8.12
N HIS A 92 -2.55 -7.55 9.03
CA HIS A 92 -3.81 -7.81 9.70
C HIS A 92 -3.67 -7.84 11.22
N GLU A 93 -4.75 -7.51 11.90
CA GLU A 93 -4.91 -7.70 13.34
C GLU A 93 -6.29 -8.30 13.56
N HIS A 94 -6.37 -9.41 14.29
CA HIS A 94 -7.63 -10.14 14.52
C HIS A 94 -8.43 -10.49 13.24
N GLY A 95 -7.74 -10.75 12.13
CA GLY A 95 -8.37 -11.09 10.84
C GLY A 95 -8.89 -9.89 10.04
N LEU A 96 -8.63 -8.66 10.50
CA LEU A 96 -9.01 -7.43 9.81
C LEU A 96 -7.79 -6.81 9.11
N PRO A 97 -7.86 -6.51 7.80
CA PRO A 97 -6.80 -5.80 7.09
C PRO A 97 -6.61 -4.38 7.61
N HIS A 98 -5.36 -3.98 7.80
CA HIS A 98 -4.97 -2.63 8.19
C HIS A 98 -3.96 -2.06 7.18
N VAL A 99 -4.11 -0.77 6.87
CA VAL A 99 -3.16 -0.03 6.02
C VAL A 99 -2.15 0.68 6.91
N LEU A 100 -0.86 0.51 6.63
CA LEU A 100 0.19 1.25 7.34
C LEU A 100 0.28 2.68 6.78
N LEU A 101 0.26 3.67 7.69
CA LEU A 101 0.33 5.09 7.38
C LEU A 101 1.44 5.76 8.19
N LEU A 102 2.07 6.77 7.59
CA LEU A 102 2.96 7.70 8.29
C LEU A 102 2.10 8.81 8.90
N GLN A 103 2.20 8.98 10.22
CA GLN A 103 1.50 10.03 10.94
C GLN A 103 2.45 11.21 11.19
N LEU A 104 2.10 12.40 10.70
CA LEU A 104 2.82 13.64 10.99
C LEU A 104 1.94 14.51 11.90
N GLY A 105 2.38 14.73 13.14
CA GLY A 105 1.56 15.42 14.13
C GLY A 105 0.30 14.62 14.50
N THR A 106 -0.83 15.30 14.70
CA THR A 106 -2.05 14.66 15.25
C THR A 106 -3.08 14.24 14.21
N THR A 107 -3.12 14.90 13.05
CA THR A 107 -4.24 14.80 12.09
C THR A 107 -3.80 14.61 10.65
N PHE A 108 -2.50 14.53 10.39
CA PHE A 108 -1.97 14.42 9.04
C PHE A 108 -1.38 13.03 8.82
N PHE A 109 -1.89 12.34 7.80
CA PHE A 109 -1.51 10.97 7.49
C PHE A 109 -1.10 10.88 6.02
N LYS A 110 -0.06 10.10 5.76
CA LYS A 110 0.48 9.86 4.42
C LYS A 110 0.75 8.38 4.18
N LEU A 111 0.62 7.96 2.93
CA LEU A 111 1.24 6.73 2.47
C LEU A 111 2.75 6.97 2.26
N PRO A 112 3.60 5.98 2.51
CA PRO A 112 5.01 6.07 2.17
C PRO A 112 5.17 6.10 0.65
N GLY A 113 6.05 6.98 0.17
CA GLY A 113 6.17 7.29 -1.25
C GLY A 113 6.73 8.68 -1.47
N GLY A 114 6.52 9.23 -2.66
CA GLY A 114 7.04 10.54 -3.00
C GLY A 114 7.17 10.77 -4.50
N GLU A 115 8.02 11.74 -4.83
CA GLU A 115 8.22 12.23 -6.19
C GLU A 115 9.29 11.39 -6.90
N LEU A 116 9.02 11.04 -8.16
CA LEU A 116 9.98 10.38 -9.03
C LEU A 116 10.94 11.39 -9.65
N ASN A 117 12.17 10.93 -9.90
CA ASN A 117 13.11 11.64 -10.74
C ASN A 117 12.65 11.64 -12.21
N ALA A 118 13.17 12.57 -13.00
CA ALA A 118 12.90 12.62 -14.44
C ALA A 118 13.41 11.35 -15.11
N GLY A 119 12.54 10.66 -15.86
CA GLY A 119 12.88 9.39 -16.53
C GLY A 119 12.97 8.17 -15.61
N GLU A 120 12.83 8.32 -14.29
CA GLU A 120 12.83 7.20 -13.35
C GLU A 120 11.62 6.29 -13.58
N ASP A 121 11.85 4.97 -13.47
CA ASP A 121 10.79 3.96 -13.46
C ASP A 121 9.97 4.05 -12.17
N GLU A 122 8.67 3.81 -12.28
CA GLU A 122 7.75 4.01 -11.16
C GLU A 122 7.93 2.97 -10.06
N VAL A 123 8.20 1.71 -10.42
CA VAL A 123 8.40 0.62 -9.47
C VAL A 123 9.74 0.79 -8.78
N ASP A 124 10.82 1.02 -9.54
CA ASP A 124 12.14 1.23 -8.96
C ASP A 124 12.21 2.50 -8.11
N GLY A 125 11.57 3.57 -8.56
CA GLY A 125 11.43 4.80 -7.79
C GLY A 125 10.65 4.59 -6.49
N LEU A 126 9.57 3.81 -6.51
CA LEU A 126 8.85 3.45 -5.28
C LEU A 126 9.74 2.65 -4.33
N LYS A 127 10.48 1.64 -4.82
CA LYS A 127 11.41 0.86 -3.99
C LYS A 127 12.48 1.76 -3.33
N ARG A 128 13.03 2.73 -4.08
CA ARG A 128 13.96 3.74 -3.54
C ARG A 128 13.29 4.55 -2.42
N LEU A 129 12.11 5.10 -2.67
CA LEU A 129 11.37 5.94 -1.71
C LEU A 129 10.97 5.16 -0.44
N LEU A 130 10.55 3.90 -0.57
CA LEU A 130 10.27 3.04 0.57
C LEU A 130 11.53 2.72 1.38
N SER A 131 12.66 2.51 0.72
CA SER A 131 13.94 2.27 1.41
C SER A 131 14.42 3.52 2.16
N GLU A 132 14.27 4.70 1.56
CA GLU A 132 14.56 5.98 2.20
C GLU A 132 13.66 6.20 3.42
N THR A 133 12.36 5.92 3.27
CA THR A 133 11.36 6.21 4.29
C THR A 133 11.28 5.16 5.39
N LEU A 134 11.35 3.87 5.09
CA LEU A 134 11.12 2.77 6.04
C LEU A 134 12.30 1.78 6.16
N GLY A 135 13.33 1.94 5.33
CA GLY A 135 14.50 1.06 5.34
C GLY A 135 15.32 1.19 6.62
N ARG A 136 15.95 0.07 6.99
CA ARG A 136 16.76 -0.08 8.20
C ARG A 136 18.07 0.68 8.11
N GLN A 137 18.57 1.18 9.25
CA GLN A 137 19.86 1.88 9.34
C GLN A 137 21.07 0.96 9.53
N ASP A 138 20.86 -0.33 9.83
CA ASP A 138 21.93 -1.30 10.05
C ASP A 138 22.61 -1.83 8.77
N GLY A 139 22.29 -1.22 7.62
CA GLY A 139 22.86 -1.55 6.32
C GLY A 139 22.23 -2.76 5.64
N VAL A 140 21.24 -3.41 6.27
CA VAL A 140 20.51 -4.51 5.65
C VAL A 140 19.54 -3.94 4.62
N LYS A 141 19.78 -4.26 3.34
CA LYS A 141 18.93 -3.80 2.24
C LYS A 141 17.60 -4.56 2.27
N GLN A 142 16.51 -3.83 2.47
CA GLN A 142 15.17 -4.36 2.36
C GLN A 142 14.81 -4.61 0.89
N GLU A 143 14.38 -5.83 0.58
CA GLU A 143 13.74 -6.12 -0.70
C GLU A 143 12.24 -5.80 -0.62
N TRP A 144 11.77 -4.98 -1.54
CA TRP A 144 10.38 -4.55 -1.65
C TRP A 144 9.69 -5.26 -2.81
N ILE A 145 8.60 -5.97 -2.52
CA ILE A 145 7.77 -6.64 -3.53
C ILE A 145 6.62 -5.68 -3.89
N VAL A 146 6.79 -4.97 -4.99
CA VAL A 146 5.75 -4.10 -5.56
C VAL A 146 4.89 -4.95 -6.50
N GLU A 147 3.61 -5.06 -6.17
CA GLU A 147 2.64 -5.90 -6.86
C GLU A 147 1.81 -5.04 -7.83
N ASP A 148 0.51 -4.94 -7.59
CA ASP A 148 -0.45 -4.35 -8.51
C ASP A 148 -0.53 -2.83 -8.38
N THR A 149 -0.81 -2.17 -9.52
CA THR A 149 -1.31 -0.79 -9.50
C THR A 149 -2.77 -0.79 -9.04
N ILE A 150 -3.04 -0.12 -7.93
CA ILE A 150 -4.37 -0.11 -7.30
C ILE A 150 -5.14 1.20 -7.52
N GLY A 151 -4.48 2.24 -8.01
CA GLY A 151 -5.15 3.52 -8.25
C GLY A 151 -4.29 4.54 -8.96
N ASN A 152 -4.96 5.49 -9.62
CA ASN A 152 -4.34 6.65 -10.23
C ASN A 152 -5.14 7.89 -9.86
N TRP A 153 -4.44 8.97 -9.52
CA TRP A 153 -5.01 10.26 -9.19
C TRP A 153 -4.32 11.35 -10.00
N TRP A 154 -5.11 12.31 -10.49
CA TRP A 154 -4.63 13.42 -11.29
C TRP A 154 -4.96 14.75 -10.63
N ARG A 155 -3.99 15.64 -10.62
CA ARG A 155 -4.14 17.04 -10.23
C ARG A 155 -4.24 17.91 -11.49
N PRO A 156 -5.38 18.56 -11.78
CA PRO A 156 -5.53 19.35 -13.00
C PRO A 156 -4.80 20.70 -12.94
N ASN A 157 -4.75 21.33 -11.76
CA ASN A 157 -4.26 22.69 -11.54
C ASN A 157 -3.20 22.74 -10.41
N PHE A 158 -2.55 23.88 -10.22
CA PHE A 158 -1.62 24.09 -9.10
C PHE A 158 -2.36 24.42 -7.79
N GLU A 159 -3.30 23.55 -7.46
CA GLU A 159 -4.26 23.68 -6.35
C GLU A 159 -4.49 22.33 -5.67
N PRO A 160 -5.02 22.27 -4.44
CA PRO A 160 -5.20 21.03 -3.68
C PRO A 160 -6.03 19.88 -4.31
N PRO A 161 -7.12 20.13 -5.09
CA PRO A 161 -7.98 19.05 -5.58
C PRO A 161 -7.27 18.01 -6.47
N GLN A 162 -7.63 16.74 -6.29
CA GLN A 162 -7.19 15.60 -7.09
C GLN A 162 -8.39 14.72 -7.43
N TYR A 163 -8.34 14.06 -8.59
CA TYR A 163 -9.44 13.23 -9.09
C TYR A 163 -8.93 11.85 -9.52
N PRO A 164 -9.71 10.78 -9.34
CA PRO A 164 -9.35 9.42 -9.76
C PRO A 164 -9.52 9.19 -11.28
N TYR A 165 -9.55 10.28 -12.05
CA TYR A 165 -9.65 10.32 -13.51
C TYR A 165 -9.09 11.67 -13.99
N ILE A 166 -8.77 11.79 -15.28
CA ILE A 166 -8.42 13.07 -15.89
C ILE A 166 -9.73 13.85 -16.16
N PRO A 167 -9.96 15.03 -15.56
CA PRO A 167 -11.21 15.77 -15.78
C PRO A 167 -11.38 16.20 -17.25
N PRO A 168 -12.63 16.39 -17.72
CA PRO A 168 -12.91 16.86 -19.08
C PRO A 168 -12.15 18.14 -19.42
N HIS A 169 -11.67 18.24 -20.67
CA HIS A 169 -10.91 19.38 -21.21
C HIS A 169 -9.52 19.62 -20.58
N ILE A 170 -9.10 18.81 -19.61
CA ILE A 170 -7.73 18.86 -19.06
C ILE A 170 -6.80 18.01 -19.92
N THR A 171 -5.99 18.67 -20.75
CA THR A 171 -4.98 18.01 -21.59
C THR A 171 -3.59 17.97 -20.96
N LYS A 172 -3.36 18.80 -19.94
CA LYS A 172 -2.06 18.98 -19.27
C LYS A 172 -2.22 19.02 -17.74
N PRO A 173 -2.50 17.88 -17.08
CA PRO A 173 -2.51 17.80 -15.62
C PRO A 173 -1.12 18.13 -15.05
N LYS A 174 -1.09 18.65 -13.82
CA LYS A 174 0.13 19.12 -13.14
C LYS A 174 0.83 18.02 -12.36
N GLU A 175 0.07 17.06 -11.87
CA GLU A 175 0.58 15.90 -11.14
C GLU A 175 -0.23 14.66 -11.53
N HIS A 176 0.46 13.54 -11.75
CA HIS A 176 -0.12 12.21 -11.81
C HIS A 176 0.50 11.38 -10.68
N LYS A 177 -0.36 10.90 -9.79
CA LYS A 177 -0.01 10.06 -8.65
C LYS A 177 -0.50 8.64 -8.89
N ARG A 178 0.40 7.66 -8.76
CA ARG A 178 0.07 6.24 -8.88
C ARG A 178 0.23 5.53 -7.53
N LEU A 179 -0.74 4.68 -7.21
CA LEU A 179 -0.73 3.89 -5.98
C LEU A 179 -0.44 2.43 -6.34
N PHE A 180 0.46 1.82 -5.58
CA PHE A 180 0.84 0.42 -5.73
C PHE A 180 0.57 -0.35 -4.44
N LEU A 181 0.11 -1.59 -4.58
CA LEU A 181 0.13 -2.54 -3.48
C LEU A 181 1.57 -3.03 -3.27
N VAL A 182 2.04 -3.04 -2.02
CA VAL A 182 3.36 -3.52 -1.67
C VAL A 182 3.20 -4.68 -0.68
N GLN A 183 3.65 -5.86 -1.10
CA GLN A 183 3.58 -7.09 -0.33
C GLN A 183 4.71 -7.11 0.70
N LEU A 184 4.33 -7.19 1.97
CA LEU A 184 5.27 -7.38 3.07
C LEU A 184 5.69 -8.85 3.18
N HIS A 185 6.92 -9.08 3.63
CA HIS A 185 7.46 -10.42 3.87
C HIS A 185 6.92 -11.04 5.16
N GLU A 186 6.97 -12.36 5.24
CA GLU A 186 6.73 -13.10 6.48
C GLU A 186 7.97 -13.09 7.38
N LYS A 187 7.78 -12.85 8.69
CA LYS A 187 8.86 -12.78 9.68
C LYS A 187 9.73 -14.04 9.75
N ASP A 188 9.14 -15.22 9.60
CA ASP A 188 9.86 -16.49 9.77
C ASP A 188 10.77 -16.82 8.58
N THR A 189 10.58 -16.15 7.44
CA THR A 189 11.40 -16.38 6.23
C THR A 189 12.56 -15.39 6.15
N ASP A 190 12.49 -14.24 6.84
CA ASP A 190 13.46 -13.17 6.66
C ASP A 190 13.75 -12.41 7.97
N ARG A 191 15.04 -12.13 8.24
CA ARG A 191 15.46 -11.25 9.38
C ARG A 191 15.05 -9.78 9.17
N ASN A 192 14.21 -9.51 8.17
CA ASN A 192 13.83 -8.22 7.59
C ASN A 192 12.42 -7.74 7.96
N ALA A 193 11.70 -8.39 8.87
CA ALA A 193 10.43 -7.86 9.39
C ALA A 193 10.63 -6.70 10.38
N SER A 194 11.70 -5.91 10.20
CA SER A 194 11.99 -4.72 10.98
C SER A 194 12.11 -3.53 10.04
N TYR A 195 11.39 -2.46 10.36
CA TYR A 195 11.36 -1.22 9.59
C TYR A 195 11.69 -0.05 10.49
N ASP A 196 12.53 0.87 10.03
CA ASP A 196 12.86 2.07 10.81
C ASP A 196 12.06 3.24 10.27
N VAL A 197 11.25 3.83 11.14
CA VAL A 197 10.32 4.92 10.83
C VAL A 197 10.95 6.25 11.26
N PRO A 198 10.91 7.29 10.40
CA PRO A 198 11.43 8.61 10.72
C PRO A 198 10.49 9.42 11.62
#